data_AF-A0A966F9P1-F1
#
_entry.id   AF-A0A966F9P1-F1
#
_cell.length_a   1.000
_cell.length_b   1.000
_cell.length_c   1.000
_cell.angle_alpha   90.00
_cell.angle_beta   90.00
_cell.angle_gamma   90.00
#
_symmetry.space_group_name_H-M   'P 1'
#
loop_
_entity.id
_entity.type
_entity.pdbx_description
1 polymer ?
#
loop_
_entity_poly.entity_id
_entity_poly.type
_entity_poly.pdbx_seq_one_letter_code
_entity_poly.pdbx_strand_id
1 'polypeptide(L)'
;MDIAAPLISLVAGLLFAGVLLALGARVRRLVRVPVAPGLRAGVDFLLGSWMLGTVLLAAGLAGAFQPAVVIAVTISAVVAGRWRRNGRNWSGALGPGLAAVLLLMVALAPPFFFDALTYHLGLPWQALLDGRVGAHPENLFATFPPLAQLVYAPLLAAGLDRVPAVLHLLAFVLAGAAVTTGSRRLGAPAPLAHLAGAILLVLPCHALVPAIAGAEAWL
;
A
#
# COMPACT_ATOMS: atom_id res chain seq x y z
N MET A 1 16.53 23.23 -4.93
CA MET A 1 15.91 21.99 -4.41
C MET A 1 15.25 21.29 -5.59
N ASP A 2 15.60 20.03 -5.84
CA ASP A 2 14.98 19.24 -6.90
C ASP A 2 13.57 18.83 -6.48
N ILE A 3 12.56 19.50 -7.03
CA ILE A 3 11.13 19.22 -6.78
C ILE A 3 10.61 18.08 -7.66
N ALA A 4 11.37 17.64 -8.66
CA ALA A 4 10.90 16.65 -9.62
C ALA A 4 10.79 15.27 -8.99
N ALA A 5 11.80 14.84 -8.21
CA ALA A 5 11.79 13.51 -7.59
C ALA A 5 10.61 13.28 -6.62
N PRO A 6 10.27 14.19 -5.69
CA PRO A 6 9.06 14.08 -4.87
C PRO A 6 7.77 14.04 -5.68
N LEU A 7 7.66 14.89 -6.71
CA LEU A 7 6.46 14.93 -7.55
C LEU A 7 6.26 13.64 -8.34
N ILE A 8 7.32 13.12 -8.95
CA ILE A 8 7.30 11.83 -9.65
C ILE A 8 6.88 10.71 -8.68
N SER A 9 7.43 10.70 -7.47
CA SER A 9 7.11 9.69 -6.46
C SER A 9 5.64 9.76 -6.03
N LEU A 10 5.10 10.97 -5.85
CA LEU A 10 3.69 11.17 -5.53
C LEU A 10 2.78 10.64 -6.64
N VAL A 11 3.06 11.03 -7.89
CA VAL A 11 2.26 10.60 -9.05
C VAL A 11 2.36 9.08 -9.22
N ALA A 12 3.56 8.51 -9.13
CA ALA A 12 3.77 7.07 -9.22
C ALA A 12 3.02 6.31 -8.11
N GLY A 13 3.06 6.80 -6.87
CA GLY A 13 2.32 6.22 -5.75
C GLY A 13 0.81 6.23 -5.97
N LEU A 14 0.26 7.35 -6.44
CA LEU A 14 -1.17 7.45 -6.77
C LEU A 14 -1.57 6.52 -7.92
N LEU A 15 -0.76 6.44 -8.98
CA LEU A 15 -1.00 5.53 -10.10
C LEU A 15 -0.97 4.07 -9.65
N PHE A 16 0.05 3.69 -8.88
CA PHE A 16 0.20 2.33 -8.38
C PHE A 16 -0.93 1.97 -7.42
N ALA A 17 -1.31 2.86 -6.51
CA ALA A 17 -2.51 2.68 -5.68
C ALA A 17 -3.78 2.49 -6.54
N GLY A 18 -3.88 3.21 -7.66
CA GLY A 18 -4.91 3.02 -8.68
C GLY A 18 -4.93 1.61 -9.27
N VAL A 19 -3.77 1.05 -9.59
CA VAL A 19 -3.61 -0.35 -10.06
C VAL A 19 -4.10 -1.33 -8.99
N LEU A 20 -3.66 -1.18 -7.74
CA LEU A 20 -4.06 -2.05 -6.63
C LEU A 20 -5.58 -2.00 -6.43
N LEU A 21 -6.15 -0.79 -6.40
CA LEU A 21 -7.59 -0.59 -6.34
C LEU A 21 -8.33 -1.25 -7.52
N ALA A 22 -7.82 -1.13 -8.74
CA ALA A 22 -8.45 -1.73 -9.93
C ALA A 22 -8.40 -3.26 -9.87
N LEU A 23 -7.25 -3.83 -9.50
CA LEU A 23 -7.05 -5.26 -9.34
C LEU A 23 -7.96 -5.83 -8.25
N GLY A 24 -7.98 -5.24 -7.06
CA GLY A 24 -8.83 -5.76 -5.99
C GLY A 24 -10.32 -5.57 -6.25
N ALA A 25 -10.74 -4.55 -6.99
CA ALA A 25 -12.13 -4.46 -7.46
C ALA A 25 -12.51 -5.61 -8.40
N ARG A 26 -11.57 -6.08 -9.23
CA ARG A 26 -11.75 -7.28 -10.06
C ARG A 26 -11.87 -8.52 -9.18
N VAL A 27 -10.93 -8.71 -8.25
CA VAL A 27 -10.92 -9.84 -7.30
C VAL A 27 -12.22 -9.87 -6.50
N ARG A 28 -12.59 -8.78 -5.83
CA ARG A 28 -13.82 -8.65 -5.03
C ARG A 28 -15.07 -9.09 -5.80
N ARG A 29 -15.18 -8.74 -7.08
CA ARG A 29 -16.31 -9.16 -7.93
C ARG A 29 -16.27 -10.64 -8.28
N LEU A 30 -15.10 -11.18 -8.59
CA LEU A 30 -14.93 -12.61 -8.90
C LEU A 30 -15.32 -13.48 -7.71
N VAL A 31 -14.87 -13.09 -6.50
CA VAL A 31 -15.21 -13.80 -5.26
C VAL A 31 -16.53 -13.34 -4.62
N ARG A 32 -17.25 -12.40 -5.27
CA ARG A 32 -18.57 -11.88 -4.87
C ARG A 32 -18.65 -11.38 -3.42
N VAL A 33 -17.56 -10.82 -2.87
CA VAL A 33 -17.54 -10.33 -1.48
C VAL A 33 -18.44 -9.10 -1.36
N PRO A 34 -19.49 -9.15 -0.51
CA PRO A 34 -20.38 -8.01 -0.30
C PRO A 34 -19.68 -6.94 0.52
N VAL A 35 -19.47 -5.77 -0.09
CA VAL A 35 -18.82 -4.63 0.58
C VAL A 35 -19.64 -3.37 0.35
N ALA A 36 -19.93 -2.68 1.44
CA ALA A 36 -20.71 -1.46 1.39
C ALA A 36 -19.91 -0.29 0.79
N PRO A 37 -20.56 0.67 0.11
CA PRO A 37 -19.88 1.66 -0.74
C PRO A 37 -18.71 2.43 -0.09
N GLY A 38 -18.84 2.83 1.18
CA GLY A 38 -17.79 3.56 1.91
C GLY A 38 -16.59 2.72 2.34
N LEU A 39 -16.69 1.39 2.32
CA LEU A 39 -15.58 0.48 2.64
C LEU A 39 -14.90 -0.09 1.39
N ARG A 40 -15.50 0.08 0.22
CA ARG A 40 -15.02 -0.54 -1.02
C ARG A 40 -13.62 -0.13 -1.40
N ALA A 41 -13.23 1.13 -1.18
CA ALA A 41 -11.89 1.59 -1.54
C ALA A 41 -10.82 0.86 -0.72
N GLY A 42 -10.95 0.82 0.61
CA GLY A 42 -10.01 0.10 1.48
C GLY A 42 -9.98 -1.40 1.17
N VAL A 43 -11.14 -2.05 1.02
CA VAL A 43 -11.20 -3.48 0.71
C VAL A 43 -10.63 -3.79 -0.68
N ASP A 44 -10.95 -2.99 -1.70
CA ASP A 44 -10.37 -3.15 -3.04
C ASP A 44 -8.85 -2.95 -3.00
N PHE A 45 -8.33 -1.99 -2.24
CA PHE A 45 -6.90 -1.77 -2.13
C PHE A 45 -6.19 -2.95 -1.45
N LEU A 46 -6.74 -3.45 -0.33
CA LEU A 46 -6.21 -4.60 0.39
C LEU A 46 -6.19 -5.87 -0.47
N LEU A 47 -7.33 -6.20 -1.10
CA LEU A 47 -7.44 -7.37 -1.97
C LEU A 47 -6.50 -7.29 -3.17
N GLY A 48 -6.33 -6.09 -3.76
CA GLY A 48 -5.39 -5.89 -4.86
C GLY A 48 -3.95 -6.07 -4.43
N SER A 49 -3.61 -5.53 -3.26
CA SER A 49 -2.28 -5.67 -2.65
C SER A 49 -1.95 -7.13 -2.35
N TRP A 50 -2.85 -7.86 -1.69
CA TRP A 50 -2.66 -9.28 -1.40
C TRP A 50 -2.60 -10.14 -2.66
N MET A 51 -3.44 -9.86 -3.67
CA MET A 51 -3.37 -10.58 -4.94
C MET A 51 -2.02 -10.37 -5.62
N LEU A 52 -1.56 -9.11 -5.74
CA LEU A 52 -0.27 -8.80 -6.33
C LEU A 52 0.88 -9.45 -5.54
N GLY A 53 0.91 -9.24 -4.22
CA GLY A 53 1.90 -9.83 -3.32
C GLY A 53 1.94 -11.36 -3.43
N THR A 54 0.79 -12.02 -3.58
CA THR A 54 0.71 -13.49 -3.70
C THR A 54 1.30 -13.97 -5.02
N VAL A 55 0.98 -13.30 -6.13
CA VAL A 55 1.55 -13.63 -7.45
C VAL A 55 3.07 -13.42 -7.44
N LEU A 56 3.53 -12.33 -6.84
CA LEU A 56 4.94 -12.02 -6.69
C LEU A 56 5.65 -13.04 -5.79
N LEU A 57 5.04 -13.44 -4.68
CA LEU A 57 5.57 -14.50 -3.81
C LEU A 57 5.69 -15.82 -4.57
N ALA A 58 4.65 -16.21 -5.32
CA ALA A 58 4.69 -17.43 -6.12
C ALA A 58 5.79 -17.39 -7.19
N ALA A 59 5.95 -16.27 -7.90
CA ALA A 59 7.05 -16.07 -8.84
C ALA A 59 8.41 -16.15 -8.12
N GLY A 60 8.51 -15.57 -6.92
CA GLY A 60 9.72 -15.59 -6.12
C GLY A 60 10.11 -16.98 -5.65
N LEU A 61 9.16 -17.76 -5.16
CA LEU A 61 9.37 -19.15 -4.75
C LEU A 61 9.72 -20.05 -5.94
N ALA A 62 9.25 -19.72 -7.15
CA ALA A 62 9.59 -20.41 -8.38
C ALA A 62 10.94 -19.98 -9.00
N GLY A 63 11.67 -19.06 -8.37
CA GLY A 63 12.95 -18.55 -8.89
C GLY A 63 12.83 -17.58 -10.07
N ALA A 64 11.66 -16.95 -10.22
CA ALA A 64 11.34 -16.01 -11.29
C ALA A 64 11.15 -14.57 -10.77
N PHE A 65 11.95 -14.13 -9.80
CA PHE A 65 11.86 -12.80 -9.17
C PHE A 65 12.76 -11.74 -9.79
N GLN A 66 12.99 -11.80 -11.09
CA GLN A 66 13.81 -10.80 -11.78
C GLN A 66 13.03 -9.49 -12.02
N PRO A 67 13.69 -8.32 -12.08
CA PRO A 67 13.01 -7.03 -12.30
C PRO A 67 12.03 -7.03 -13.49
N ALA A 68 12.40 -7.64 -14.60
CA ALA A 68 11.55 -7.74 -15.79
C ALA A 68 10.26 -8.53 -15.53
N VAL A 69 10.34 -9.63 -14.77
CA VAL A 69 9.16 -10.45 -14.42
C VAL A 69 8.25 -9.68 -13.47
N VAL A 70 8.82 -9.04 -12.43
CA VAL A 70 8.06 -8.24 -11.46
C VAL A 70 7.31 -7.08 -12.14
N ILE A 71 7.98 -6.39 -13.09
CA ILE A 71 7.35 -5.34 -13.90
C ILE A 71 6.27 -5.93 -14.80
N ALA A 72 6.51 -7.06 -15.48
CA ALA A 72 5.52 -7.72 -16.34
C ALA A 72 4.27 -8.16 -15.56
N VAL A 73 4.44 -8.67 -14.34
CA VAL A 73 3.32 -9.00 -13.43
C VAL A 73 2.52 -7.74 -13.09
N THR A 74 3.19 -6.62 -12.84
CA THR A 74 2.52 -5.34 -12.53
C THR A 74 1.76 -4.80 -13.74
N ILE A 75 2.33 -4.87 -14.94
CA ILE A 75 1.63 -4.52 -16.20
C ILE A 75 0.42 -5.43 -16.40
N SER A 76 0.56 -6.72 -16.12
CA SER A 76 -0.56 -7.67 -16.18
C SER A 76 -1.68 -7.30 -15.20
N ALA A 77 -1.34 -6.81 -14.01
CA ALA A 77 -2.31 -6.29 -13.05
C ALA A 77 -3.03 -5.03 -13.56
N VAL A 78 -2.33 -4.13 -14.28
CA VAL A 78 -2.95 -2.96 -14.94
C VAL A 78 -4.02 -3.42 -15.94
N VAL A 79 -3.68 -4.40 -16.79
CA VAL A 79 -4.57 -4.93 -17.82
C VAL A 79 -5.76 -5.69 -17.22
N ALA A 80 -5.51 -6.52 -16.21
CA ALA A 80 -6.54 -7.31 -15.53
C ALA A 80 -7.45 -6.47 -14.62
N GLY A 81 -6.99 -5.28 -14.23
CA GLY A 81 -7.68 -4.38 -13.32
C GLY A 81 -9.03 -3.88 -13.84
N ARG A 82 -9.97 -3.66 -12.91
CA ARG A 82 -11.27 -3.07 -13.22
C ARG A 82 -11.31 -1.57 -12.94
N TRP A 83 -11.13 -0.78 -13.99
CA TRP A 83 -11.03 0.69 -13.94
C TRP A 83 -12.37 1.44 -13.87
N ARG A 84 -13.49 0.86 -14.31
CA ARG A 84 -14.79 1.56 -14.44
C ARG A 84 -15.77 1.31 -13.28
N ARG A 85 -16.42 2.39 -12.82
CA ARG A 85 -17.57 2.48 -11.89
C ARG A 85 -17.65 1.32 -10.87
N ASN A 86 -16.86 1.43 -9.80
CA ASN A 86 -16.86 0.47 -8.68
C ASN A 86 -17.79 0.87 -7.52
N GLY A 87 -18.54 1.98 -7.67
CA GLY A 87 -19.47 2.49 -6.66
C GLY A 87 -18.79 2.77 -5.31
N ARG A 88 -17.55 3.27 -5.36
CA ARG A 88 -16.79 3.69 -4.17
C ARG A 88 -17.35 5.02 -3.69
N ASN A 89 -17.53 5.15 -2.38
CA ASN A 89 -17.82 6.42 -1.76
C ASN A 89 -16.56 6.92 -1.02
N TRP A 90 -16.05 8.08 -1.44
CA TRP A 90 -14.85 8.70 -0.89
C TRP A 90 -15.15 9.70 0.22
N SER A 91 -16.42 9.92 0.58
CA SER A 91 -16.79 10.91 1.59
C SER A 91 -16.06 10.68 2.92
N GLY A 92 -15.83 9.42 3.30
CA GLY A 92 -15.11 9.06 4.52
C GLY A 92 -13.63 9.44 4.54
N ALA A 93 -13.01 9.73 3.39
CA ALA A 93 -11.58 9.98 3.29
C ALA A 93 -11.17 11.44 3.62
N LEU A 94 -12.12 12.36 3.79
CA LEU A 94 -11.81 13.78 4.00
C LEU A 94 -10.93 14.02 5.25
N GLY A 95 -11.38 13.56 6.42
CA GLY A 95 -10.63 13.71 7.68
C GLY A 95 -9.24 13.06 7.64
N PRO A 96 -9.13 11.75 7.35
CA PRO A 96 -7.84 11.07 7.18
C PRO A 96 -6.95 11.72 6.12
N GLY A 97 -7.52 12.16 4.99
CA GLY A 97 -6.78 12.81 3.92
C GLY A 97 -6.16 14.14 4.34
N LEU A 98 -6.89 14.96 5.10
CA LEU A 98 -6.35 16.19 5.68
C LEU A 98 -5.22 15.91 6.68
N ALA A 99 -5.37 14.88 7.52
CA ALA A 99 -4.31 14.46 8.42
C ALA A 99 -3.06 13.97 7.67
N ALA A 100 -3.24 13.26 6.55
CA ALA A 100 -2.13 12.77 5.72
C ALA A 100 -1.31 13.89 5.08
N VAL A 101 -1.88 15.06 4.81
CA VAL A 101 -1.13 16.22 4.28
C VAL A 101 0.01 16.60 5.22
N LEU A 102 -0.19 16.49 6.53
CA LEU A 102 0.84 16.79 7.54
C LEU A 102 2.03 15.83 7.46
N LEU A 103 1.80 14.60 6.99
CA LEU A 103 2.80 13.54 6.91
C LEU A 103 3.40 13.37 5.51
N LEU A 104 2.86 14.08 4.50
CA LEU A 104 3.25 13.92 3.11
C LEU A 104 4.73 14.23 2.88
N MET A 105 5.28 15.24 3.56
CA MET A 105 6.70 15.58 3.44
C MET A 105 7.61 14.46 3.95
N VAL A 106 7.19 13.75 5.00
CA VAL A 106 7.92 12.59 5.53
C VAL A 106 7.83 11.42 4.54
N ALA A 107 6.65 11.16 3.99
CA ALA A 107 6.44 10.07 3.02
C ALA A 107 7.18 10.28 1.69
N LEU A 108 7.48 11.54 1.33
CA LEU A 108 8.23 11.89 0.12
C LEU A 108 9.74 12.04 0.37
N ALA A 109 10.18 11.98 1.62
CA ALA A 109 11.60 11.96 1.94
C ALA A 109 12.23 10.63 1.48
N PRO A 110 13.53 10.62 1.16
CA PRO A 110 14.26 9.37 0.99
C PRO A 110 14.07 8.46 2.23
N PRO A 111 13.97 7.14 2.05
CA PRO A 111 13.80 6.23 3.18
C PRO A 111 15.01 6.33 4.12
N PHE A 112 14.75 6.60 5.40
CA PHE A 112 15.80 6.84 6.41
C PHE A 112 15.64 5.97 7.66
N PHE A 113 14.47 5.36 7.86
CA PHE A 113 14.18 4.59 9.06
C PHE A 113 14.73 3.17 8.93
N PHE A 114 15.41 2.69 9.98
CA PHE A 114 16.08 1.39 9.98
C PHE A 114 15.13 0.24 9.65
N ASP A 115 13.97 0.19 10.30
CA ASP A 115 12.95 -0.86 10.10
C ASP A 115 12.47 -0.91 8.64
N ALA A 116 12.24 0.27 8.04
CA ALA A 116 11.87 0.40 6.64
C ALA A 116 12.96 -0.12 5.71
N LEU A 117 14.21 0.31 5.93
CA LEU A 117 15.33 -0.04 5.08
C LEU A 117 15.69 -1.53 5.17
N THR A 118 15.67 -2.10 6.37
CA THR A 118 16.14 -3.47 6.59
C THR A 118 15.04 -4.51 6.34
N TYR A 119 13.80 -4.25 6.74
CA TYR A 119 12.75 -5.26 6.71
C TYR A 119 11.76 -5.04 5.57
N HIS A 120 11.25 -3.82 5.41
CA HIS A 120 10.15 -3.58 4.48
C HIS A 120 10.63 -3.36 3.04
N LEU A 121 11.79 -2.72 2.86
CA LEU A 121 12.42 -2.49 1.57
C LEU A 121 13.56 -3.46 1.30
N GLY A 122 14.32 -3.81 2.34
CA GLY A 122 15.50 -4.68 2.23
C GLY A 122 15.16 -6.08 1.77
N LEU A 123 14.12 -6.72 2.31
CA LEU A 123 13.75 -8.09 1.94
C LEU A 123 13.29 -8.21 0.47
N PRO A 124 12.37 -7.37 -0.04
CA PRO A 124 12.02 -7.42 -1.46
C PRO A 124 13.19 -7.02 -2.38
N TRP A 125 14.05 -6.09 -1.95
CA TRP A 125 15.26 -5.72 -2.70
C TRP A 125 16.24 -6.90 -2.81
N GLN A 126 16.50 -7.59 -1.70
CA GLN A 126 17.34 -8.78 -1.69
C GLN A 126 16.79 -9.87 -2.61
N ALA A 127 15.48 -10.11 -2.58
CA ALA A 127 14.84 -11.06 -3.48
C ALA A 127 15.01 -10.69 -4.97
N LEU A 128 15.00 -9.39 -5.30
CA LEU A 128 15.26 -8.91 -6.67
C LEU A 128 16.71 -9.18 -7.09
N LEU A 129 17.68 -9.01 -6.18
CA LEU A 129 19.08 -9.31 -6.43
C LEU A 129 19.32 -10.80 -6.65
N ASP A 130 18.69 -11.64 -5.83
CA ASP A 130 18.84 -13.10 -5.90
C ASP A 130 17.99 -13.73 -7.01
N GLY A 131 17.07 -12.97 -7.60
CA GLY A 131 16.10 -13.45 -8.58
C GLY A 131 15.09 -14.45 -8.00
N ARG A 132 15.01 -14.59 -6.67
CA ARG A 132 14.12 -15.53 -5.97
C ARG A 132 13.81 -15.05 -4.56
N VAL A 133 12.71 -15.53 -4.00
CA VAL A 133 12.44 -15.39 -2.56
C VAL A 133 13.02 -16.62 -1.87
N GLY A 134 14.05 -16.42 -1.04
CA GLY A 134 14.79 -17.49 -0.37
C GLY A 134 15.03 -17.20 1.10
N ALA A 135 15.46 -18.22 1.83
CA ALA A 135 15.91 -18.07 3.21
C ALA A 135 17.31 -17.44 3.24
N HIS A 136 17.48 -16.48 4.13
CA HIS A 136 18.75 -15.84 4.44
C HIS A 136 19.09 -16.14 5.91
N PRO A 137 19.89 -17.19 6.21
CA PRO A 137 20.19 -17.59 7.58
C PRO A 137 20.87 -16.48 8.40
N GLU A 138 21.54 -15.55 7.74
CA GLU A 138 22.14 -14.34 8.31
C GLU A 138 21.11 -13.26 8.68
N ASN A 139 19.87 -13.36 8.19
CA ASN A 139 18.80 -12.40 8.42
C ASN A 139 17.57 -13.09 9.02
N LEU A 140 17.44 -13.00 10.35
CA LEU A 140 16.29 -13.52 11.10
C LEU A 140 14.94 -12.99 10.61
N PHE A 141 14.90 -11.84 9.94
CA PHE A 141 13.65 -11.27 9.44
C PHE A 141 13.22 -11.87 8.09
N ALA A 142 14.11 -12.60 7.41
CA ALA A 142 13.79 -13.34 6.19
C ALA A 142 12.95 -14.61 6.43
N THR A 143 12.72 -15.00 7.69
CA THR A 143 11.88 -16.17 8.02
C THR A 143 10.38 -15.87 8.06
N PHE A 144 9.96 -14.60 8.00
CA PHE A 144 8.54 -14.25 7.98
C PHE A 144 8.03 -14.16 6.53
N PRO A 145 6.79 -14.62 6.22
CA PRO A 145 6.23 -14.49 4.87
C PRO A 145 6.10 -13.01 4.49
N PRO A 146 6.82 -12.50 3.47
CA PRO A 146 6.92 -11.05 3.23
C PRO A 146 5.75 -10.52 2.38
N LEU A 147 4.54 -11.09 2.51
CA LEU A 147 3.46 -10.88 1.55
C LEU A 147 3.12 -9.39 1.34
N ALA A 148 3.00 -8.64 2.43
CA ALA A 148 2.72 -7.21 2.38
C ALA A 148 3.89 -6.41 1.76
N GLN A 149 5.13 -6.79 2.11
CA GLN A 149 6.35 -6.10 1.67
C GLN A 149 6.62 -6.33 0.17
N LEU A 150 6.26 -7.50 -0.37
CA LEU A 150 6.43 -7.82 -1.79
C LEU A 150 5.65 -6.89 -2.72
N VAL A 151 4.63 -6.18 -2.21
CA VAL A 151 3.91 -5.13 -2.96
C VAL A 151 4.85 -3.99 -3.37
N TYR A 152 5.98 -3.81 -2.67
CA TYR A 152 6.99 -2.81 -2.99
C TYR A 152 8.00 -3.26 -4.04
N ALA A 153 8.10 -4.56 -4.35
CA ALA A 153 9.08 -5.06 -5.32
C ALA A 153 9.00 -4.38 -6.71
N PRO A 154 7.80 -4.11 -7.30
CA PRO A 154 7.73 -3.39 -8.57
C PRO A 154 8.28 -1.97 -8.52
N LEU A 155 8.14 -1.30 -7.38
CA LEU A 155 8.63 0.07 -7.17
C LEU A 155 10.15 0.07 -7.05
N LEU A 156 10.69 -0.87 -6.28
CA LEU A 156 12.12 -1.06 -6.12
C LEU A 156 12.79 -1.46 -7.43
N ALA A 157 12.17 -2.37 -8.20
CA ALA A 157 12.63 -2.74 -9.54
C ALA A 157 12.68 -1.55 -10.52
N ALA A 158 11.82 -0.54 -10.30
CA ALA A 158 11.80 0.70 -11.08
C ALA A 158 12.69 1.82 -10.50
N GLY A 159 13.42 1.57 -9.41
CA GLY A 159 14.26 2.57 -8.74
C GLY A 159 13.46 3.66 -7.99
N LEU A 160 12.21 3.37 -7.63
CA LEU A 160 11.27 4.31 -6.99
C LEU A 160 11.18 4.07 -5.47
N ASP A 161 12.30 4.29 -4.78
CA ASP A 161 12.51 4.02 -3.35
C ASP A 161 11.62 4.83 -2.37
N ARG A 162 11.11 6.00 -2.79
CA ARG A 162 10.20 6.85 -1.99
C ARG A 162 8.73 6.39 -2.06
N VAL A 163 8.35 5.73 -3.14
CA VAL A 163 6.95 5.39 -3.41
C VAL A 163 6.32 4.43 -2.38
N PRO A 164 7.06 3.44 -1.80
CA PRO A 164 6.55 2.60 -0.73
C PRO A 164 5.95 3.36 0.46
N ALA A 165 6.59 4.44 0.90
CA ALA A 165 6.09 5.27 2.01
C ALA A 165 4.81 6.03 1.63
N VAL A 166 4.72 6.53 0.39
CA VAL A 166 3.49 7.13 -0.14
C VAL A 166 2.35 6.12 -0.17
N LEU A 167 2.62 4.88 -0.60
CA LEU A 167 1.62 3.81 -0.59
C LEU A 167 1.17 3.45 0.82
N HIS A 168 2.11 3.39 1.77
CA HIS A 168 1.78 3.13 3.17
C HIS A 168 0.85 4.22 3.74
N LEU A 169 1.16 5.49 3.44
CA LEU A 169 0.33 6.62 3.83
C LEU A 169 -1.08 6.55 3.23
N LEU A 170 -1.18 6.19 1.94
CA LEU A 170 -2.46 5.99 1.28
C LEU A 170 -3.26 4.83 1.90
N ALA A 171 -2.59 3.74 2.29
CA ALA A 171 -3.22 2.62 2.97
C ALA A 171 -3.81 3.05 4.33
N PHE A 172 -3.08 3.84 5.11
CA PHE A 172 -3.59 4.46 6.35
C PHE A 172 -4.76 5.41 6.11
N VAL A 173 -4.74 6.22 5.04
CA VAL A 173 -5.89 7.08 4.67
C VAL A 173 -7.12 6.22 4.38
N LEU A 174 -6.96 5.10 3.68
CA LEU A 174 -8.06 4.18 3.39
C LEU A 174 -8.58 3.46 4.64
N ALA A 175 -7.69 3.08 5.56
CA ALA A 175 -8.06 2.54 6.86
C ALA A 175 -8.83 3.58 7.69
N GLY A 176 -8.36 4.82 7.74
CA GLY A 176 -9.05 5.94 8.41
C GLY A 176 -10.41 6.25 7.77
N ALA A 177 -10.54 6.10 6.45
CA ALA A 177 -11.81 6.25 5.76
C ALA A 177 -12.80 5.12 6.11
N ALA A 178 -12.29 3.90 6.34
CA ALA A 178 -13.07 2.79 6.85
C ALA A 178 -13.53 3.04 8.29
N VAL A 179 -12.65 3.54 9.17
CA VAL A 179 -12.99 3.98 10.53
C VAL A 179 -14.08 5.05 10.49
N THR A 180 -13.90 6.09 9.69
CA THR A 180 -14.90 7.15 9.51
C THR A 180 -16.25 6.59 9.09
N THR A 181 -16.26 5.70 8.09
CA THR A 181 -17.50 5.06 7.60
C THR A 181 -18.14 4.18 8.67
N GLY A 182 -17.33 3.43 9.44
CA GLY A 182 -17.78 2.61 10.57
C GLY A 182 -18.42 3.47 11.66
N SER A 183 -17.73 4.52 12.11
CA SER A 183 -18.24 5.46 13.12
C SER A 183 -19.56 6.10 12.71
N ARG A 184 -19.69 6.52 11.44
CA ARG A 184 -20.97 7.04 10.89
C ARG A 184 -22.10 6.03 10.99
N ARG A 185 -21.82 4.74 10.73
CA ARG A 185 -22.82 3.66 10.80
C ARG A 185 -23.23 3.32 12.22
N LEU A 186 -22.32 3.53 13.18
CA LEU A 186 -22.59 3.36 14.61
C LEU A 186 -23.32 4.59 15.22
N GLY A 187 -23.65 5.60 14.41
CA GLY A 187 -24.43 6.76 14.84
C GLY A 187 -23.63 8.00 15.22
N ALA A 188 -22.29 8.00 15.02
CA ALA A 188 -21.48 9.17 15.31
C ALA A 188 -21.83 10.35 14.37
N PRO A 189 -21.88 11.60 14.89
CA PRO A 189 -22.05 12.77 14.05
C PRO A 189 -20.85 12.93 13.09
N ALA A 190 -21.07 13.56 11.93
CA ALA A 190 -20.08 13.59 10.86
C ALA A 190 -18.71 14.14 11.28
N PRO A 191 -18.61 15.24 12.05
CA PRO A 191 -17.31 15.77 12.48
C PRO A 191 -16.54 14.77 13.35
N LEU A 192 -17.21 14.10 14.30
CA LEU A 192 -16.55 13.13 15.20
C LEU A 192 -16.12 11.86 14.45
N ALA A 193 -16.89 11.42 13.45
CA ALA A 193 -16.49 10.30 12.62
C ALA A 193 -15.24 10.61 11.78
N HIS A 194 -15.15 11.81 11.20
CA HIS A 194 -13.95 12.26 10.48
C HIS A 194 -12.75 12.42 11.39
N LEU A 195 -12.98 12.94 12.60
CA LEU A 195 -11.94 13.05 13.63
C LEU A 195 -11.42 11.66 14.02
N ALA A 196 -12.30 10.68 14.24
CA ALA A 196 -11.90 9.30 14.54
C ALA A 196 -11.01 8.70 13.44
N GLY A 197 -11.36 8.91 12.17
CA GLY A 197 -10.53 8.49 11.05
C GLY A 197 -9.20 9.24 10.96
N ALA A 198 -9.18 10.55 11.24
CA ALA A 198 -7.98 11.37 11.23
C ALA A 198 -7.00 10.96 12.36
N ILE A 199 -7.53 10.67 13.55
CA ILE A 199 -6.75 10.24 14.73
C ILE A 199 -5.91 9.00 14.41
N LEU A 200 -6.38 8.10 13.56
CA LEU A 200 -5.60 6.93 13.14
C LEU A 200 -4.21 7.30 12.60
N LEU A 201 -4.09 8.42 11.88
CA LEU A 201 -2.84 8.87 11.27
C LEU A 201 -1.95 9.69 12.22
N VAL A 202 -2.54 10.30 13.26
CA VAL A 202 -1.84 11.24 14.15
C VAL A 202 -1.71 10.75 15.60
N LEU A 203 -2.11 9.50 15.86
CA LEU A 203 -1.94 8.84 17.15
C LEU A 203 -0.46 8.89 17.56
N PRO A 204 -0.12 9.36 18.77
CA PRO A 204 1.27 9.45 19.23
C PRO A 204 2.01 8.11 19.20
N CYS A 205 1.32 7.00 19.47
CA CYS A 205 1.90 5.65 19.38
C CYS A 205 2.23 5.20 17.94
N HIS A 206 1.70 5.90 16.93
CA HIS A 206 1.97 5.67 15.51
C HIS A 206 2.65 6.89 14.86
N ALA A 207 3.19 7.83 15.66
CA ALA A 207 3.76 9.05 15.11
C ALA A 207 4.82 8.70 14.05
N LEU A 208 4.62 9.24 12.84
CA LEU A 208 5.41 8.99 11.62
C LEU A 208 5.24 7.62 10.95
N VAL A 209 4.74 6.59 11.64
CA VAL A 209 4.54 5.23 11.06
C VAL A 209 3.76 5.27 9.74
N PRO A 210 2.64 6.01 9.61
CA PRO A 210 1.90 6.08 8.34
C PRO A 210 2.72 6.62 7.16
N ALA A 211 3.77 7.39 7.41
CA ALA A 211 4.59 8.03 6.39
C ALA A 211 5.99 7.42 6.24
N ILE A 212 6.25 6.29 6.88
CA ILE A 212 7.46 5.50 6.69
C ILE A 212 7.06 4.25 5.89
N ALA A 213 7.93 3.72 5.03
CA ALA A 213 7.63 2.46 4.34
C ALA A 213 7.50 1.32 5.37
N GLY A 214 6.39 0.58 5.32
CA GLY A 214 6.00 -0.37 6.34
C GLY A 214 5.05 -1.43 5.82
N ALA A 215 4.72 -2.41 6.66
CA ALA A 215 3.75 -3.46 6.33
C ALA A 215 2.46 -3.36 7.16
N GLU A 216 2.45 -2.47 8.15
CA GLU A 216 1.44 -2.37 9.20
C GLU A 216 0.06 -2.01 8.64
N ALA A 217 -0.01 -1.24 7.55
CA ALA A 217 -1.29 -0.88 6.95
C ALA A 217 -1.99 -2.02 6.18
N TRP A 218 -1.37 -3.19 6.07
CA TRP A 218 -1.93 -4.38 5.43
C TRP A 218 -2.27 -5.54 6.40
N LEU A 219 -2.11 -5.31 7.71
CA LEU A 219 -2.52 -6.20 8.80
C LEU A 219 -3.95 -5.88 9.26
#